data_AF-A0A2S8P711-F1
#
_entry.id   AF-A0A2S8P711-F1
#
_cell.length_a   1.000
_cell.length_b   1.000
_cell.length_c   1.000
_cell.angle_alpha   90.00
_cell.angle_beta   90.00
_cell.angle_gamma   90.00
#
_symmetry.space_group_name_H-M   'P 1'
#
loop_
_entity.id
_entity.type
_entity.pdbx_description
1 polymer ?
#
loop_
_entity_poly.entity_id
_entity_poly.type
_entity_poly.pdbx_seq_one_letter_code
_entity_poly.pdbx_strand_id
1 'polypeptide(L)'
;MKSIILGSILVVSMLGLIIVLFRKRIGLSFFTSFGIHLVLAAVGLYTVNYSGWITGTYIPLNPATIGTVTVLGLPGVGLLLGLKISLFG
;
A
#
# COMPACT_ATOMS: atom_id res chain seq x y z
N MET A 1 30.50 -24.92 -0.59
CA MET A 1 30.01 -25.53 0.67
C MET A 1 29.40 -24.51 1.63
N LYS A 2 30.13 -23.45 2.03
CA LYS A 2 29.61 -22.42 2.97
C LYS A 2 28.30 -21.75 2.52
N SER A 3 28.17 -21.34 1.25
CA SER A 3 26.95 -20.69 0.75
C SER A 3 25.72 -21.60 0.74
N ILE A 4 25.91 -22.92 0.55
CA ILE A 4 24.81 -23.89 0.58
C ILE A 4 24.29 -24.03 2.01
N ILE A 5 25.20 -24.07 2.99
CA ILE A 5 24.86 -24.15 4.42
C ILE A 5 24.15 -22.85 4.88
N LEU A 6 24.66 -21.68 4.48
CA LEU A 6 24.01 -20.41 4.81
C LEU A 6 22.64 -20.28 4.14
N GLY A 7 22.52 -20.72 2.89
CA GLY A 7 21.25 -20.74 2.16
C GLY A 7 20.20 -21.64 2.81
N SER A 8 20.59 -22.85 3.26
CA SER A 8 19.66 -23.75 3.93
C SER A 8 19.21 -23.21 5.30
N ILE A 9 20.13 -22.65 6.09
CA ILE A 9 19.80 -21.98 7.36
C ILE A 9 18.82 -20.83 7.12
N LEU A 10 19.08 -20.00 6.10
CA LEU A 10 18.19 -18.88 5.76
C LEU A 10 16.79 -19.38 5.41
N VAL A 11 16.66 -20.40 4.55
CA VAL A 11 15.36 -20.96 4.16
C VAL A 11 14.61 -21.53 5.36
N VAL A 12 15.28 -22.32 6.21
CA VAL A 12 14.66 -22.90 7.42
C VAL A 12 14.22 -21.79 8.39
N SER A 13 15.05 -20.76 8.57
CA SER A 13 14.73 -19.63 9.45
C SER A 13 13.56 -18.80 8.91
N MET A 14 13.52 -18.59 7.59
CA MET A 14 12.43 -17.87 6.91
C MET A 14 11.10 -18.63 7.07
N LEU A 15 11.11 -19.95 6.85
CA LEU A 15 9.93 -20.80 7.05
C LEU A 15 9.46 -20.80 8.52
N GLY A 16 10.41 -20.93 9.46
CA GLY A 16 10.10 -20.85 10.90
C GLY A 16 9.47 -19.52 11.28
N LEU A 17 9.99 -18.41 10.75
CA LEU A 17 9.46 -17.07 11.00
C LEU A 17 8.02 -16.93 10.46
N ILE A 18 7.76 -17.40 9.23
CA ILE A 18 6.41 -17.41 8.65
C ILE A 18 5.43 -18.17 9.56
N ILE A 19 5.80 -19.36 10.02
CA ILE A 19 4.97 -20.18 10.92
C ILE A 19 4.66 -19.43 12.22
N VAL A 20 5.66 -18.79 12.84
CA VAL A 20 5.47 -18.01 14.07
C VAL A 20 4.55 -16.81 13.84
N LEU A 21 4.72 -16.09 12.73
CA LEU A 21 3.93 -14.92 12.37
C LEU A 21 2.42 -15.25 12.33
N PHE A 22 2.06 -16.38 11.71
CA PHE A 22 0.69 -16.87 11.65
C PHE A 22 0.20 -17.41 13.00
N ARG A 23 1.01 -18.24 13.68
CA ARG A 23 0.60 -18.92 14.93
C ARG A 23 0.35 -17.94 16.08
N LYS A 24 1.13 -16.88 16.16
CA LYS A 24 1.03 -15.89 17.25
C LYS A 24 0.13 -14.69 16.90
N ARG A 25 -0.52 -14.68 15.72
CA ARG A 25 -1.38 -13.58 15.24
C ARG A 25 -0.71 -12.18 15.29
N ILE A 26 0.62 -12.12 15.39
CA ILE A 26 1.36 -10.88 15.70
C ILE A 26 1.21 -9.86 14.56
N GLY A 27 0.89 -10.34 13.34
CA GLY A 27 0.73 -9.49 12.16
C GLY A 27 -0.71 -9.15 11.77
N LEU A 28 -1.75 -9.85 12.26
CA LEU A 28 -3.10 -9.65 11.70
C LEU A 28 -3.63 -8.24 11.95
N SER A 29 -3.36 -7.66 13.13
CA SER A 29 -3.78 -6.29 13.46
C SER A 29 -3.12 -5.24 12.55
N PHE A 30 -1.85 -5.46 12.18
CA PHE A 30 -1.13 -4.61 11.23
C PHE A 30 -1.73 -4.74 9.83
N PHE A 31 -2.06 -5.97 9.39
CA PHE A 31 -2.71 -6.19 8.10
C PHE A 31 -4.12 -5.58 8.04
N THR A 32 -4.91 -5.64 9.10
CA THR A 32 -6.21 -4.96 9.14
C THR A 32 -6.06 -3.44 9.13
N SER A 33 -5.12 -2.87 9.90
CA SER A 33 -4.87 -1.42 9.91
C SER A 33 -4.39 -0.92 8.54
N PHE A 34 -3.42 -1.63 7.94
CA PHE A 34 -2.93 -1.35 6.58
C PHE A 34 -4.03 -1.52 5.53
N GLY A 35 -4.81 -2.60 5.63
CA GLY A 35 -5.92 -2.88 4.72
C GLY A 35 -6.99 -1.79 4.75
N ILE A 36 -7.32 -1.25 5.93
CA ILE A 36 -8.26 -0.14 6.05
C ILE A 36 -7.72 1.11 5.35
N HIS A 37 -6.44 1.46 5.55
CA HIS A 37 -5.83 2.61 4.86
C HIS A 37 -5.83 2.43 3.34
N LEU A 38 -5.49 1.22 2.88
CA LEU A 38 -5.48 0.87 1.46
C LEU A 38 -6.88 0.97 0.84
N VAL A 39 -7.89 0.38 1.48
CA VAL A 39 -9.29 0.41 1.00
C VAL A 39 -9.81 1.84 0.98
N LEU A 40 -9.60 2.61 2.06
CA LEU A 40 -10.01 4.00 2.12
C LEU A 40 -9.35 4.84 1.03
N ALA A 41 -8.06 4.62 0.76
CA ALA A 41 -7.35 5.31 -0.31
C ALA A 41 -7.86 4.92 -1.70
N ALA A 42 -8.15 3.63 -1.92
CA ALA A 42 -8.73 3.15 -3.16
C ALA A 42 -10.13 3.74 -3.41
N VAL A 43 -10.96 3.82 -2.36
CA VAL A 43 -12.27 4.51 -2.43
C VAL A 43 -12.07 5.98 -2.75
N GLY A 44 -11.12 6.66 -2.10
CA GLY A 44 -10.78 8.05 -2.40
C GLY A 44 -10.40 8.24 -3.87
N LEU A 45 -9.46 7.45 -4.40
CA LEU A 45 -9.08 7.51 -5.81
C LEU A 45 -10.24 7.23 -6.76
N TYR A 46 -11.10 6.26 -6.43
CA TYR A 46 -12.28 5.96 -7.23
C TYR A 46 -13.25 7.14 -7.26
N THR A 47 -13.52 7.75 -6.10
CA THR A 47 -14.39 8.92 -6.03
C THR A 47 -13.83 10.07 -6.87
N VAL A 48 -12.52 10.36 -6.79
CA VAL A 48 -11.90 11.39 -7.63
C VAL A 48 -12.07 11.11 -9.11
N ASN A 49 -11.68 9.90 -9.54
CA ASN A 49 -11.57 9.59 -10.96
C ASN A 49 -12.92 9.32 -11.63
N TYR A 50 -13.90 8.78 -10.90
CA TYR A 50 -15.12 8.23 -11.50
C TYR A 50 -16.43 8.80 -10.95
N SER A 51 -16.46 9.47 -9.79
CA SER A 51 -17.74 9.98 -9.24
C SER A 51 -18.28 11.21 -9.98
N GLY A 52 -17.44 11.93 -10.72
CA GLY A 52 -17.78 13.21 -11.31
C GLY A 52 -17.90 14.37 -10.30
N TRP A 53 -17.67 14.14 -9.00
CA TRP A 53 -17.73 15.19 -7.97
C TRP A 53 -16.61 16.22 -8.14
N ILE A 54 -15.45 15.79 -8.62
CA ILE A 54 -14.31 16.66 -8.95
C ILE A 54 -14.10 16.62 -10.45
N THR A 55 -14.90 17.44 -11.16
CA THR A 55 -14.94 17.49 -12.62
C THR A 55 -13.57 17.84 -13.22
N GLY A 56 -13.15 17.10 -14.24
CA GLY A 56 -11.88 17.34 -14.97
C GLY A 56 -10.61 16.83 -14.27
N THR A 57 -10.72 16.27 -13.06
CA THR A 57 -9.55 15.76 -12.32
C THR A 57 -9.43 14.23 -12.39
N TYR A 58 -8.61 13.75 -13.33
CA TYR A 58 -8.15 12.36 -13.36
C TYR A 58 -6.75 12.22 -12.71
N ILE A 59 -6.59 11.30 -11.77
CA ILE A 59 -5.31 10.85 -11.21
C ILE A 59 -4.90 9.55 -11.93
N PRO A 60 -3.76 9.52 -12.65
CA PRO A 60 -3.32 8.33 -13.37
C PRO A 60 -2.91 7.23 -12.39
N LEU A 61 -3.39 6.01 -12.61
CA LEU A 61 -3.01 4.83 -11.82
C LEU A 61 -1.70 4.25 -12.36
N ASN A 62 -0.60 4.52 -11.68
CA ASN A 62 0.74 4.02 -12.00
C ASN A 62 1.47 3.60 -10.70
N PRO A 63 2.63 2.95 -10.77
CA PRO A 63 3.32 2.47 -9.56
C PRO A 63 3.63 3.58 -8.54
N ALA A 64 3.90 4.80 -9.01
CA ALA A 64 4.19 5.94 -8.12
C ALA A 64 2.95 6.38 -7.34
N THR A 65 1.82 6.61 -8.01
CA THR A 65 0.56 7.00 -7.36
C THR A 65 0.05 5.92 -6.42
N ILE A 66 0.09 4.65 -6.84
CA ILE A 66 -0.25 3.51 -5.99
C ILE A 66 0.64 3.49 -4.74
N GLY A 67 1.95 3.65 -4.90
CA GLY A 67 2.89 3.73 -3.78
C GLY A 67 2.61 4.89 -2.83
N THR A 68 2.28 6.07 -3.34
CA THR A 68 1.94 7.23 -2.51
C THR A 68 0.70 6.96 -1.67
N VAL A 69 -0.37 6.44 -2.27
CA VAL A 69 -1.64 6.22 -1.56
C VAL A 69 -1.62 4.99 -0.65
N THR A 70 -0.77 4.00 -0.90
CA THR A 70 -0.60 2.84 -0.01
C THR A 70 0.15 3.22 1.27
N VAL A 71 1.10 4.16 1.18
CA VAL A 71 1.85 4.67 2.34
C VAL A 71 1.03 5.69 3.12
N LEU A 72 0.40 6.64 2.43
CA LEU A 72 -0.26 7.79 3.06
C LEU A 72 -1.77 7.61 3.25
N GLY A 73 -2.39 6.59 2.64
CA GLY A 73 -3.84 6.39 2.71
C GLY A 73 -4.64 7.49 1.99
N LEU A 74 -5.79 7.85 2.56
CA LEU A 74 -6.63 8.98 2.13
C LEU A 74 -5.86 10.32 2.04
N PRO A 75 -5.00 10.70 3.00
CA PRO A 75 -4.13 11.86 2.88
C PRO A 75 -3.28 11.87 1.59
N GLY A 76 -2.83 10.70 1.13
CA GLY A 76 -2.10 10.56 -0.14
C GLY A 76 -2.95 10.93 -1.36
N VAL A 77 -4.24 10.59 -1.35
CA VAL A 77 -5.19 11.00 -2.40
C VAL A 77 -5.34 12.52 -2.42
N GLY A 78 -5.50 13.13 -1.25
CA GLY A 78 -5.56 14.59 -1.10
C GLY A 78 -4.29 15.29 -1.58
N LEU A 79 -3.11 14.72 -1.27
CA LEU A 79 -1.82 15.22 -1.76
C LEU A 79 -1.74 15.18 -3.29
N LEU A 80 -2.11 14.05 -3.91
CA LEU A 80 -2.06 13.91 -5.38
C LEU A 80 -3.04 14.87 -6.07
N LEU A 81 -4.24 15.02 -5.51
CA LEU A 81 -5.22 16.02 -5.95
C LEU A 81 -4.65 17.44 -5.86
N GLY A 82 -4.15 17.82 -4.68
CA GLY A 82 -3.61 19.16 -4.42
C GLY A 82 -2.42 19.47 -5.32
N LEU A 83 -1.52 18.51 -5.51
CA LEU A 83 -0.39 18.64 -6.44
C LEU A 83 -0.88 18.87 -7.88
N LYS A 84 -1.88 18.11 -8.33
CA LYS A 84 -2.43 18.27 -9.68
C LYS A 84 -3.04 19.66 -9.85
N ILE A 85 -3.84 20.11 -8.90
CA ILE A 85 -4.46 21.45 -8.92
C ILE A 85 -3.40 22.53 -8.86
N SER A 86 -2.34 22.37 -8.06
CA SER A 86 -1.27 23.37 -7.95
C SER A 86 -0.41 23.48 -9.22
N LEU A 87 -0.26 22.40 -9.99
CA LEU A 87 0.59 22.38 -11.18
C LEU A 87 -0.18 22.66 -12.49
N PHE A 88 -1.46 22.29 -12.54
CA PHE A 88 -2.26 22.31 -13.77
C PHE A 88 -3.66 22.93 -13.61
N GLY A 89 -4.00 23.40 -12.41
CA GLY A 89 -5.25 24.09 -12.12
C GLY A 89 -5.20 25.57 -12.42
#